data_AF-A0A0B2W4T8-F1
#
_entry.id   AF-A0A0B2W4T8-F1
#
_cell.length_a   1.000
_cell.length_b   1.000
_cell.length_c   1.000
_cell.angle_alpha   90.00
_cell.angle_beta   90.00
_cell.angle_gamma   90.00
#
_symmetry.space_group_name_H-M   'P 1'
#
loop_
_entity.id
_entity.type
_entity.pdbx_description
1 polymer ?
#
loop_
_entity_poly.entity_id
_entity_poly.type
_entity_poly.pdbx_seq_one_letter_code
_entity_poly.pdbx_strand_id
1 'polypeptide(L)'
;MMPPGWRFLLRRVRRRGGVRCFASARHAVNIGGSTGGELQFETGHLARFADGAAVVSQGDNAILATAVGERNSSSNAVSFLPLTVDFKQSAAAVGRIPTNYLRRELQQSDADVLASRLIDRSIRPLFPKEYKDTTQVICKPLCLDESGDGIVLGVNAASAALAVSDIPWNGPVGAVRIALIDDRVVVNPVRNELKRSKVNMVLSGCADGKHVLMIDMDACEVTAERLDECIGAGLDAIASITAAIQKIVSEAGKPKREASCFLLFEFFSTKMLSPADFRIGSANLGGLIMRLPEP
;
A
#
# COMPACT_ATOMS: atom_id res chain seq x y z
N MET A 1 14.53 50.23 -40.58
CA MET A 1 15.25 49.15 -41.29
C MET A 1 16.14 48.46 -40.25
N MET A 2 15.78 47.25 -39.80
CA MET A 2 16.52 46.51 -38.77
C MET A 2 17.43 45.45 -39.40
N PRO A 3 18.59 45.13 -38.79
CA PRO A 3 19.65 44.35 -39.42
C PRO A 3 19.27 42.87 -39.68
N PRO A 4 19.85 42.25 -40.73
CA PRO A 4 19.50 40.91 -41.20
C PRO A 4 20.27 39.85 -40.40
N GLY A 5 19.83 39.55 -39.17
CA GLY A 5 20.43 38.49 -38.35
C GLY A 5 19.52 37.86 -37.30
N TRP A 6 18.35 38.44 -37.02
CA TRP A 6 17.48 38.01 -35.92
C TRP A 6 16.15 37.38 -36.36
N ARG A 7 16.03 36.98 -37.64
CA ARG A 7 14.82 36.31 -38.16
C ARG A 7 14.77 34.79 -37.91
N PHE A 8 15.60 34.27 -37.01
CA PHE A 8 15.65 32.83 -36.67
C PHE A 8 15.19 32.49 -35.24
N LEU A 9 14.49 33.40 -34.55
CA LEU A 9 13.97 33.13 -33.20
C LEU A 9 12.47 33.42 -33.01
N LEU A 10 11.71 33.62 -34.10
CA LEU A 10 10.26 33.85 -34.03
C LEU A 10 9.47 32.99 -35.02
N ARG A 11 9.88 31.72 -35.20
CA ARG A 11 9.16 30.77 -36.06
C ARG A 11 8.95 29.41 -35.41
N ARG A 12 8.19 29.40 -34.31
CA ARG A 12 7.16 28.40 -33.93
C ARG A 12 6.77 28.58 -32.46
N VAL A 13 6.12 29.70 -32.14
CA VAL A 13 5.06 29.65 -31.12
C VAL A 13 3.85 29.04 -31.81
N ARG A 14 3.95 27.74 -32.12
CA ARG A 14 2.79 26.93 -32.49
C ARG A 14 1.97 26.90 -31.22
N ARG A 15 0.74 27.41 -31.27
CA ARG A 15 -0.26 27.27 -30.20
C ARG A 15 -0.23 25.83 -29.69
N ARG A 16 0.45 25.57 -28.57
CA ARG A 16 0.24 24.36 -27.76
C ARG A 16 -1.04 24.59 -26.97
N GLY A 17 -2.15 24.70 -27.69
CA GLY A 17 -3.49 24.48 -27.15
C GLY A 17 -3.64 22.97 -26.94
N GLY A 18 -2.95 22.48 -25.92
CA GLY A 18 -3.04 21.13 -25.43
C GLY A 18 -2.87 21.27 -23.94
N VAL A 19 -3.99 21.38 -23.22
CA VAL A 19 -3.98 21.04 -21.80
C VAL A 19 -3.28 19.68 -21.74
N ARG A 20 -2.15 19.58 -21.03
CA ARG A 20 -1.60 18.26 -20.71
C ARG A 20 -2.67 17.60 -19.85
N CYS A 21 -3.58 16.88 -20.48
CA CYS A 21 -4.50 15.99 -19.79
C CYS A 21 -3.59 14.94 -19.18
N PHE A 22 -3.31 15.09 -17.90
CA PHE A 22 -2.66 14.06 -17.10
C PHE A 22 -3.52 12.81 -17.24
N ALA A 23 -2.89 11.65 -17.45
CA ALA A 23 -3.61 10.39 -17.57
C ALA A 23 -4.45 10.21 -16.30
N SER A 24 -5.77 10.16 -16.48
CA SER A 24 -6.74 9.88 -15.44
C SER A 24 -7.37 8.55 -15.77
N ALA A 25 -7.39 7.65 -14.79
CA ALA A 25 -8.00 6.34 -14.90
C ALA A 25 -8.97 6.15 -13.75
N ARG A 26 -10.10 5.49 -14.03
CA ARG A 26 -11.09 5.09 -13.05
C ARG A 26 -11.46 3.64 -13.32
N HIS A 27 -11.38 2.80 -12.29
CA HIS A 27 -11.80 1.42 -12.39
C HIS A 27 -12.64 1.05 -11.17
N ALA A 28 -13.75 0.35 -11.41
CA ALA A 28 -14.64 -0.14 -10.38
C ALA A 28 -14.56 -1.67 -10.34
N VAL A 29 -14.58 -2.23 -9.14
CA VAL A 29 -14.65 -3.68 -8.93
C VAL A 29 -15.69 -4.00 -7.89
N ASN A 30 -16.49 -5.01 -8.21
CA ASN A 30 -17.43 -5.59 -7.27
C ASN A 30 -16.76 -6.78 -6.58
N ILE A 31 -16.53 -6.65 -5.27
CA ILE A 31 -15.92 -7.69 -4.44
C ILE A 31 -16.94 -8.46 -3.59
N GLY A 32 -18.24 -8.19 -3.80
CA GLY A 32 -19.28 -8.66 -2.90
C GLY A 32 -19.19 -8.00 -1.51
N GLY A 33 -20.24 -8.19 -0.72
CA GLY A 33 -20.32 -7.67 0.65
C GLY A 33 -21.62 -6.94 0.94
N SER A 34 -21.90 -6.75 2.23
CA SER A 34 -23.12 -6.09 2.72
C SER A 34 -23.04 -4.58 2.70
N THR A 35 -21.84 -4.00 2.54
CA THR A 35 -21.62 -2.54 2.47
C THR A 35 -22.25 -1.88 1.24
N GLY A 36 -22.80 -2.65 0.30
CA GLY A 36 -23.64 -2.14 -0.78
C GLY A 36 -22.94 -1.09 -1.64
N GLY A 37 -21.86 -1.45 -2.31
CA GLY A 37 -21.19 -0.55 -3.25
C GLY A 37 -19.99 -1.20 -3.94
N GLU A 38 -19.81 -0.88 -5.22
CA GLU A 38 -18.59 -1.22 -5.94
C GLU A 38 -17.40 -0.45 -5.35
N LEU A 39 -16.26 -1.13 -5.21
CA LEU A 39 -15.02 -0.50 -4.81
C LEU A 39 -14.42 0.20 -6.03
N GLN A 40 -14.34 1.53 -5.98
CA GLN A 40 -13.89 2.36 -7.09
C GLN A 40 -12.53 2.95 -6.78
N PHE A 41 -11.66 2.93 -7.77
CA PHE A 41 -10.31 3.45 -7.71
C PHE A 41 -10.17 4.53 -8.79
N GLU A 42 -9.68 5.70 -8.40
CA GLU A 42 -9.47 6.85 -9.29
C GLU A 42 -8.07 7.42 -9.13
N THR A 43 -7.45 7.83 -10.23
CA THR A 43 -6.16 8.54 -10.22
C THR A 43 -6.11 9.68 -11.24
N GLY A 44 -5.13 10.58 -11.10
CA GLY A 44 -4.86 11.67 -12.04
C GLY A 44 -5.65 12.97 -11.83
N HIS A 45 -6.70 12.97 -11.00
CA HIS A 45 -7.48 14.19 -10.70
C HIS A 45 -6.90 15.01 -9.54
N LEU A 46 -6.61 14.36 -8.41
CA LEU A 46 -6.14 15.01 -7.18
C LEU A 46 -4.62 14.81 -6.96
N ALA A 47 -4.03 15.71 -6.17
CA ALA A 47 -2.64 15.62 -5.68
C ALA A 47 -1.58 15.30 -6.77
N ARG A 48 -1.68 15.94 -7.95
CA ARG A 48 -0.83 15.68 -9.13
C ARG A 48 0.68 15.91 -8.93
N PHE A 49 1.05 16.67 -7.91
CA PHE A 49 2.46 16.91 -7.58
C PHE A 49 3.08 15.76 -6.78
N ALA A 50 2.28 14.86 -6.21
CA ALA A 50 2.78 13.65 -5.58
C ALA A 50 3.33 12.67 -6.62
N ASP A 51 4.23 11.80 -6.17
CA ASP A 51 4.77 10.73 -7.02
C ASP A 51 3.67 9.73 -7.37
N GLY A 52 2.79 9.40 -6.43
CA GLY A 52 1.54 8.68 -6.70
C GLY A 52 0.38 9.24 -5.88
N ALA A 53 -0.82 9.24 -6.46
CA ALA A 53 -2.05 9.60 -5.78
C ALA A 53 -3.21 8.76 -6.29
N ALA A 54 -4.03 8.26 -5.37
CA ALA A 54 -5.24 7.51 -5.70
C ALA A 54 -6.36 7.86 -4.72
N VAL A 55 -7.58 7.95 -5.24
CA VAL A 55 -8.79 8.03 -4.43
C VAL A 55 -9.48 6.68 -4.52
N VAL A 56 -9.82 6.12 -3.37
CA VAL A 56 -10.62 4.90 -3.29
C VAL A 56 -11.93 5.21 -2.62
N SER A 57 -13.02 4.81 -3.25
CA SER A 57 -14.37 5.03 -2.74
C SER A 57 -15.19 3.75 -2.74
N GLN A 58 -16.04 3.63 -1.73
CA GLN A 58 -17.01 2.53 -1.61
C GLN A 58 -18.28 3.09 -0.97
N GLY A 59 -19.39 3.03 -1.72
CA GLY A 59 -20.59 3.78 -1.36
C GLY A 59 -20.28 5.28 -1.26
N ASP A 60 -20.63 5.89 -0.13
CA ASP A 60 -20.36 7.31 0.16
C ASP A 60 -18.99 7.56 0.82
N ASN A 61 -18.26 6.49 1.16
CA ASN A 61 -16.93 6.60 1.75
C ASN A 61 -15.89 6.88 0.67
N ALA A 62 -14.97 7.81 0.92
CA ALA A 62 -13.86 8.10 0.02
C ALA A 62 -12.59 8.47 0.78
N ILE A 63 -11.45 7.90 0.37
CA ILE A 63 -10.14 8.17 0.96
C ILE A 63 -9.14 8.51 -0.14
N LEU A 64 -8.42 9.62 0.05
CA LEU A 64 -7.30 10.00 -0.79
C LEU A 64 -6.00 9.49 -0.15
N ALA A 65 -5.24 8.69 -0.88
CA ALA A 65 -3.88 8.33 -0.53
C ALA A 65 -2.89 9.02 -1.46
N THR A 66 -1.79 9.51 -0.88
CA THR A 66 -0.66 10.09 -1.62
C THR A 66 0.64 9.43 -1.18
N ALA A 67 1.46 9.02 -2.14
CA ALA A 67 2.78 8.48 -1.92
C ALA A 67 3.84 9.42 -2.51
N VAL A 68 4.87 9.72 -1.73
CA VAL A 68 5.99 10.56 -2.12
C VAL A 68 7.28 9.87 -1.70
N GLY A 69 8.21 9.69 -2.65
CA GLY A 69 9.51 9.11 -2.40
C GLY A 69 10.59 10.12 -2.76
N GLU A 70 11.48 10.40 -1.82
CA GLU A 70 12.60 11.31 -2.03
C GLU A 70 13.48 10.85 -3.20
N ARG A 71 13.93 11.80 -4.03
CA ARG A 71 14.82 11.52 -5.17
C ARG A 71 16.22 11.90 -4.75
N ASN A 72 17.11 10.90 -4.63
CA ASN A 72 18.47 11.04 -4.14
C ASN A 72 18.53 11.33 -2.64
N SER A 73 18.14 10.34 -1.82
CA SER A 73 18.44 10.42 -0.39
C SER A 73 19.97 10.53 -0.20
N SER A 74 20.44 11.72 0.19
CA SER A 74 21.86 11.97 0.49
C SER A 74 22.35 11.20 1.73
N SER A 75 21.46 10.41 2.34
CA SER A 75 21.69 9.62 3.54
C SER A 75 22.18 8.21 3.19
N ASN A 76 23.37 8.13 2.58
CA ASN A 76 24.16 6.89 2.48
C ASN A 76 24.42 6.21 3.85
N ALA A 77 24.09 6.89 4.95
CA ALA A 77 24.28 6.44 6.33
C ALA A 77 23.12 5.59 6.90
N VAL A 78 21.95 5.51 6.24
CA VAL A 78 20.79 4.79 6.80
C VAL A 78 20.80 3.33 6.36
N SER A 79 20.79 2.41 7.33
CA SER A 79 20.81 0.95 7.13
C SER A 79 19.42 0.32 7.05
N PHE A 80 18.34 1.11 7.15
CA PHE A 80 16.96 0.66 7.19
C PHE A 80 16.06 1.47 6.24
N LEU A 81 14.86 0.97 5.94
CA LEU A 81 13.85 1.66 5.14
C LEU A 81 13.14 2.76 5.95
N PRO A 82 13.34 4.06 5.66
CA PRO A 82 12.63 5.15 6.32
C PRO A 82 11.26 5.35 5.68
N LEU A 83 10.32 4.46 6.02
CA LEU A 83 8.92 4.52 5.61
C LEU A 83 8.07 5.09 6.75
N THR A 84 7.37 6.19 6.46
CA THR A 84 6.38 6.81 7.34
C THR A 84 5.00 6.69 6.72
N VAL A 85 4.04 6.21 7.49
CA VAL A 85 2.64 6.08 7.08
C VAL A 85 1.77 6.86 8.04
N ASP A 86 0.97 7.78 7.52
CA ASP A 86 0.07 8.60 8.30
C ASP A 86 -1.37 8.41 7.80
N PHE A 87 -2.21 7.82 8.64
CA PHE A 87 -3.66 7.86 8.51
C PHE A 87 -4.18 8.91 9.48
N LYS A 88 -4.89 9.92 8.98
CA LYS A 88 -5.46 10.96 9.83
C LYS A 88 -6.93 11.18 9.49
N GLN A 89 -7.82 10.76 10.39
CA GLN A 89 -9.24 11.04 10.27
C GLN A 89 -9.50 12.54 10.35
N SER A 90 -10.34 13.02 9.42
CA SER A 90 -10.76 14.41 9.40
C SER A 90 -12.19 14.54 9.95
N ALA A 91 -12.42 15.51 10.83
CA ALA A 91 -13.76 15.79 11.33
C ALA A 91 -14.69 16.27 10.21
N ALA A 92 -14.11 16.96 9.21
CA ALA A 92 -14.80 17.37 8.01
C ALA A 92 -15.28 16.19 7.15
N ALA A 93 -14.59 15.05 7.19
CA ALA A 93 -15.00 13.85 6.45
C ALA A 93 -16.32 13.25 6.97
N VAL A 94 -16.68 13.53 8.22
CA VAL A 94 -17.96 13.11 8.85
C VAL A 94 -18.96 14.28 8.91
N GLY A 95 -18.61 15.44 8.33
CA GLY A 95 -19.45 16.64 8.37
C GLY A 95 -19.58 17.28 9.75
N ARG A 96 -18.61 17.07 10.65
CA ARG A 96 -18.63 17.62 12.02
C ARG A 96 -17.52 18.66 12.23
N ILE A 97 -17.85 19.71 12.97
CA ILE A 97 -16.85 20.69 13.44
C ILE A 97 -16.22 20.16 14.72
N PRO A 98 -14.88 20.11 14.85
CA PRO A 98 -14.22 19.73 16.10
C PRO A 98 -14.77 20.53 17.29
N THR A 99 -15.06 19.84 18.39
CA THR A 99 -15.65 20.44 19.61
C THR A 99 -14.60 21.03 20.56
N ASN A 100 -13.31 20.87 20.25
CA ASN A 100 -12.23 21.40 21.06
C ASN A 100 -12.14 22.94 21.00
N TYR A 101 -11.43 23.52 21.97
CA TYR A 101 -11.25 24.97 22.08
C TYR A 101 -10.72 25.62 20.79
N LEU A 102 -9.76 24.96 20.13
CA LEU A 102 -9.11 25.47 18.92
C LEU A 102 -9.92 25.27 17.63
N ARG A 103 -11.02 24.51 17.66
CA ARG A 103 -11.83 24.11 16.50
C ARG A 103 -10.98 23.52 15.34
N ARG A 104 -9.94 22.77 15.69
CA ARG A 104 -8.96 22.18 14.76
C ARG A 104 -8.68 20.73 15.10
N GLU A 105 -8.33 19.92 14.10
CA GLU A 105 -7.85 18.56 14.35
C GLU A 105 -6.52 18.60 15.10
N LEU A 106 -6.46 17.91 16.24
CA LEU A 106 -5.26 17.85 17.09
C LEU A 106 -4.30 16.76 16.57
N GLN A 107 -3.47 16.27 17.49
CA GLN A 107 -2.63 15.10 17.33
C GLN A 107 -3.47 13.88 16.92
N GLN A 108 -2.80 12.92 16.26
CA GLN A 108 -3.39 11.64 15.89
C GLN A 108 -4.02 10.95 17.10
N SER A 109 -5.22 10.41 16.91
CA SER A 109 -5.88 9.57 17.91
C SER A 109 -5.26 8.16 17.93
N ASP A 110 -5.51 7.38 18.98
CA ASP A 110 -5.04 5.98 19.03
C ASP A 110 -5.60 5.15 17.86
N ALA A 111 -6.83 5.44 17.43
CA ALA A 111 -7.43 4.81 16.25
C ALA A 111 -6.69 5.16 14.95
N ASP A 112 -6.26 6.41 14.79
CA ASP A 112 -5.44 6.85 13.66
C ASP A 112 -4.07 6.16 13.66
N VAL A 113 -3.45 6.03 14.83
CA VAL A 113 -2.16 5.34 14.98
C VAL A 113 -2.29 3.85 14.65
N LEU A 114 -3.35 3.19 15.11
CA LEU A 114 -3.61 1.78 14.78
C LEU A 114 -3.86 1.58 13.28
N ALA A 115 -4.66 2.45 12.65
CA ALA A 115 -4.89 2.42 11.22
C ALA A 115 -3.59 2.63 10.43
N SER A 116 -2.77 3.59 10.85
CA SER A 116 -1.45 3.87 10.24
C SER A 116 -0.53 2.65 10.31
N ARG A 117 -0.46 1.98 11.47
CA ARG A 117 0.33 0.76 11.68
C ARG A 117 -0.16 -0.41 10.84
N LEU A 118 -1.48 -0.55 10.68
CA LEU A 118 -2.07 -1.60 9.87
C LEU A 118 -1.71 -1.42 8.39
N ILE A 119 -1.78 -0.19 7.88
CA ILE A 119 -1.36 0.16 6.52
C ILE A 119 0.15 -0.11 6.35
N ASP A 120 0.99 0.37 7.27
CA ASP A 120 2.44 0.17 7.23
C ASP A 120 2.83 -1.31 7.17
N ARG A 121 2.26 -2.14 8.06
CA ARG A 121 2.51 -3.60 8.07
C ARG A 121 2.10 -4.29 6.77
N SER A 122 1.07 -3.77 6.09
CA SER A 122 0.57 -4.33 4.84
C SER A 122 1.49 -4.02 3.65
N ILE A 123 2.11 -2.84 3.60
CA ILE A 123 2.89 -2.37 2.44
C ILE A 123 4.41 -2.56 2.59
N ARG A 124 4.93 -2.51 3.82
CA ARG A 124 6.37 -2.50 4.13
C ARG A 124 7.14 -3.73 3.60
N PRO A 125 6.62 -4.97 3.70
CA PRO A 125 7.35 -6.15 3.25
C PRO A 125 7.65 -6.19 1.74
N LEU A 126 6.93 -5.39 0.95
CA LEU A 126 7.01 -5.39 -0.51
C LEU A 126 8.01 -4.36 -1.08
N PHE A 127 8.67 -3.59 -0.22
CA PHE A 127 9.79 -2.77 -0.65
C PHE A 127 11.04 -3.65 -0.86
N PRO A 128 11.84 -3.39 -1.91
CA PRO A 128 13.12 -4.06 -2.09
C PRO A 128 14.02 -3.87 -0.87
N LYS A 129 14.83 -4.87 -0.52
CA LYS A 129 15.68 -4.84 0.69
C LYS A 129 16.72 -3.72 0.64
N GLU A 130 17.12 -3.35 -0.57
CA GLU A 130 18.12 -2.33 -0.86
C GLU A 130 17.53 -0.92 -0.91
N TYR A 131 16.19 -0.79 -0.90
CA TYR A 131 15.53 0.49 -1.00
C TYR A 131 15.66 1.29 0.30
N LYS A 132 16.28 2.47 0.21
CA LYS A 132 16.65 3.31 1.35
C LYS A 132 16.11 4.74 1.27
N ASP A 133 15.38 5.08 0.20
CA ASP A 133 14.84 6.42 0.04
C ASP A 133 13.68 6.67 1.01
N THR A 134 13.69 7.85 1.63
CA THR A 134 12.62 8.31 2.52
C THR A 134 11.30 8.31 1.77
N THR A 135 10.36 7.51 2.25
CA THR A 135 9.06 7.35 1.61
C THR A 135 7.96 7.70 2.60
N GLN A 136 7.08 8.59 2.19
CA GLN A 136 5.91 8.97 2.98
C GLN A 136 4.63 8.58 2.25
N VAL A 137 3.74 7.91 2.98
CA VAL A 137 2.39 7.59 2.53
C VAL A 137 1.39 8.25 3.46
N ILE A 138 0.58 9.16 2.93
CA ILE A 138 -0.45 9.86 3.70
C ILE A 138 -1.82 9.43 3.19
N CYS A 139 -2.66 8.92 4.09
CA CYS A 139 -4.04 8.55 3.84
C CYS A 139 -4.96 9.55 4.55
N LYS A 140 -5.72 10.30 3.74
CA LYS A 140 -6.65 11.31 4.22
C LYS A 140 -8.08 10.92 3.79
N PRO A 141 -8.96 10.59 4.75
CA PRO A 141 -10.37 10.41 4.46
C PRO A 141 -10.99 11.71 3.98
N LEU A 142 -11.70 11.66 2.85
CA LEU A 142 -12.46 12.77 2.27
C LEU A 142 -13.91 12.73 2.73
N CYS A 143 -14.49 11.54 2.80
CA CYS A 143 -15.84 11.28 3.29
C CYS A 143 -15.85 9.95 4.05
N LEU A 144 -16.45 9.92 5.23
CA LEU A 144 -16.63 8.72 6.04
C LEU A 144 -18.07 8.65 6.57
N ASP A 145 -18.78 7.63 6.15
CA ASP A 145 -20.06 7.18 6.64
C ASP A 145 -19.90 5.99 7.60
N GLU A 146 -20.94 5.69 8.39
CA GLU A 146 -20.93 4.58 9.34
C GLU A 146 -20.97 3.20 8.66
N SER A 147 -21.38 3.15 7.40
CA SER A 147 -21.54 1.92 6.64
C SER A 147 -20.20 1.23 6.32
N GLY A 148 -19.15 1.99 6.02
CA GLY A 148 -17.89 1.46 5.48
C GLY A 148 -16.70 1.53 6.43
N ASP A 149 -15.66 0.77 6.09
CA ASP A 149 -14.45 0.65 6.89
C ASP A 149 -13.32 1.53 6.34
N GLY A 150 -13.04 2.63 7.03
CA GLY A 150 -11.98 3.55 6.62
C GLY A 150 -10.59 2.93 6.62
N ILE A 151 -10.35 1.88 7.41
CA ILE A 151 -9.04 1.22 7.49
C ILE A 151 -8.77 0.39 6.22
N VAL A 152 -9.70 -0.49 5.84
CA VAL A 152 -9.60 -1.30 4.62
C VAL A 152 -9.50 -0.41 3.38
N LEU A 153 -10.31 0.66 3.29
CA LEU A 153 -10.20 1.63 2.21
C LEU A 153 -8.84 2.34 2.20
N GLY A 154 -8.28 2.65 3.37
CA GLY A 154 -6.96 3.24 3.52
C GLY A 154 -5.84 2.35 2.98
N VAL A 155 -5.87 1.05 3.28
CA VAL A 155 -4.88 0.09 2.75
C VAL A 155 -4.99 -0.02 1.23
N ASN A 156 -6.20 -0.16 0.70
CA ASN A 156 -6.45 -0.24 -0.74
C ASN A 156 -6.03 1.06 -1.47
N ALA A 157 -6.26 2.22 -0.84
CA ALA A 157 -5.82 3.51 -1.38
C ALA A 157 -4.30 3.66 -1.37
N ALA A 158 -3.64 3.31 -0.26
CA ALA A 158 -2.18 3.33 -0.16
C ALA A 158 -1.52 2.43 -1.22
N SER A 159 -2.08 1.22 -1.39
CA SER A 159 -1.66 0.27 -2.41
C SER A 159 -1.80 0.84 -3.83
N ALA A 160 -2.96 1.42 -4.16
CA ALA A 160 -3.18 2.04 -5.47
C ALA A 160 -2.25 3.25 -5.71
N ALA A 161 -2.03 4.09 -4.69
CA ALA A 161 -1.14 5.24 -4.81
C ALA A 161 0.31 4.82 -5.05
N LEU A 162 0.83 3.84 -4.30
CA LEU A 162 2.16 3.27 -4.52
C LEU A 162 2.29 2.55 -5.86
N ALA A 163 1.25 1.81 -6.28
CA ALA A 163 1.24 1.09 -7.53
C ALA A 163 1.36 2.04 -8.73
N VAL A 164 0.62 3.16 -8.73
CA VAL A 164 0.65 4.19 -9.79
C VAL A 164 1.90 5.07 -9.72
N SER A 165 2.54 5.19 -8.55
CA SER A 165 3.77 5.95 -8.37
C SER A 165 4.95 5.39 -9.17
N ASP A 166 6.01 6.18 -9.28
CA ASP A 166 7.31 5.76 -9.81
C ASP A 166 8.23 5.13 -8.73
N ILE A 167 7.75 4.96 -7.49
CA ILE A 167 8.52 4.37 -6.37
C ILE A 167 8.67 2.85 -6.60
N PRO A 168 9.89 2.28 -6.44
CA PRO A 168 10.12 0.85 -6.60
C PRO A 168 9.44 0.06 -5.46
N TRP A 169 8.37 -0.65 -5.80
CA TRP A 169 7.52 -1.39 -4.86
C TRP A 169 6.89 -2.60 -5.55
N ASN A 170 6.96 -3.77 -4.92
CA ASN A 170 6.57 -5.06 -5.51
C ASN A 170 5.10 -5.45 -5.25
N GLY A 171 4.22 -4.47 -5.08
CA GLY A 171 2.77 -4.69 -4.98
C GLY A 171 2.10 -4.93 -6.34
N PRO A 172 0.76 -4.83 -6.42
CA PRO A 172 -0.15 -4.26 -5.43
C PRO A 172 -0.59 -5.21 -4.32
N VAL A 173 -1.12 -4.61 -3.25
CA VAL A 173 -1.80 -5.27 -2.13
C VAL A 173 -3.28 -5.00 -2.19
N GLY A 174 -4.10 -5.98 -1.84
CA GLY A 174 -5.51 -5.76 -1.53
C GLY A 174 -5.77 -6.05 -0.06
N ALA A 175 -6.77 -5.38 0.51
CA ALA A 175 -7.25 -5.63 1.85
C ALA A 175 -8.78 -5.73 1.88
N VAL A 176 -9.27 -6.58 2.77
CA VAL A 176 -10.69 -6.78 3.05
C VAL A 176 -10.90 -7.02 4.54
N ARG A 177 -12.09 -6.71 5.04
CA ARG A 177 -12.55 -7.14 6.36
C ARG A 177 -13.49 -8.33 6.20
N ILE A 178 -13.37 -9.32 7.06
CA ILE A 178 -14.12 -10.56 7.01
C ILE A 178 -14.83 -10.73 8.34
N ALA A 179 -16.10 -11.09 8.25
CA ALA A 179 -16.93 -11.46 9.39
C ALA A 179 -17.54 -12.84 9.22
N LEU A 180 -17.84 -13.49 10.34
CA LEU A 180 -18.57 -14.74 10.41
C LEU A 180 -19.89 -14.49 11.15
N ILE A 181 -20.99 -14.36 10.42
CA ILE A 181 -22.31 -13.98 10.94
C ILE A 181 -23.28 -15.10 10.63
N ASP A 182 -23.95 -15.62 11.66
CA ASP A 182 -24.88 -16.75 11.53
C ASP A 182 -24.26 -17.92 10.72
N ASP A 183 -22.98 -18.21 11.01
CA ASP A 183 -22.10 -19.21 10.37
C ASP A 183 -21.88 -19.02 8.85
N ARG A 184 -22.06 -17.80 8.35
CA ARG A 184 -21.75 -17.40 6.97
C ARG A 184 -20.61 -16.40 6.93
N VAL A 185 -19.69 -16.60 5.99
CA VAL A 185 -18.60 -15.67 5.73
C VAL A 185 -19.13 -14.44 4.98
N VAL A 186 -18.88 -13.26 5.51
CA VAL A 186 -19.28 -11.97 4.93
C VAL A 186 -18.03 -11.13 4.70
N VAL A 187 -17.80 -10.75 3.44
CA VAL A 187 -16.73 -9.82 3.05
C VAL A 187 -17.23 -8.39 3.21
N ASN A 188 -16.37 -7.52 3.74
CA ASN A 188 -16.63 -6.11 4.06
C ASN A 188 -18.00 -5.89 4.75
N PRO A 189 -18.20 -6.48 5.95
CA PRO A 189 -19.44 -6.32 6.71
C PRO A 189 -19.67 -4.86 7.12
N VAL A 190 -20.94 -4.46 7.21
CA VAL A 190 -21.31 -3.15 7.77
C VAL A 190 -21.03 -3.13 9.28
N ARG A 191 -20.77 -1.94 9.85
CA ARG A 191 -20.46 -1.78 11.28
C ARG A 191 -21.50 -2.39 12.23
N ASN A 192 -22.78 -2.37 11.87
CA ASN A 192 -23.85 -2.98 12.68
C ASN A 192 -23.83 -4.50 12.64
N GLU A 193 -23.40 -5.09 11.53
CA GLU A 193 -23.27 -6.53 11.35
C GLU A 193 -22.07 -7.08 12.12
N LEU A 194 -20.96 -6.32 12.17
CA LEU A 194 -19.77 -6.67 12.96
C LEU A 194 -20.07 -6.93 14.43
N LYS A 195 -21.08 -6.26 15.02
CA LYS A 195 -21.48 -6.47 16.42
C LYS A 195 -22.06 -7.87 16.68
N ARG A 196 -22.57 -8.54 15.65
CA ARG A 196 -23.13 -9.90 15.71
C ARG A 196 -22.15 -10.96 15.23
N SER A 197 -20.96 -10.56 14.81
CA SER A 197 -19.99 -11.46 14.21
C SER A 197 -19.21 -12.24 15.26
N LYS A 198 -18.94 -13.52 14.98
CA LYS A 198 -18.02 -14.36 15.76
C LYS A 198 -16.55 -14.13 15.40
N VAL A 199 -16.28 -13.59 14.20
CA VAL A 199 -14.94 -13.28 13.69
C VAL A 199 -14.90 -11.85 13.19
N ASN A 200 -13.89 -11.08 13.54
CA ASN A 200 -13.59 -9.81 12.90
C ASN A 200 -12.13 -9.84 12.48
N MET A 201 -11.90 -10.03 11.18
CA MET A 201 -10.57 -10.19 10.63
C MET A 201 -10.32 -9.15 9.55
N VAL A 202 -9.25 -8.38 9.65
CA VAL A 202 -8.71 -7.59 8.55
C VAL A 202 -7.57 -8.39 7.93
N LEU A 203 -7.74 -8.71 6.65
CA LEU A 203 -6.80 -9.49 5.87
C LEU A 203 -6.19 -8.60 4.78
N SER A 204 -4.88 -8.71 4.60
CA SER A 204 -4.18 -8.13 3.45
C SER A 204 -3.32 -9.18 2.74
N GLY A 205 -3.26 -9.11 1.42
CA GLY A 205 -2.59 -10.10 0.59
C GLY A 205 -2.02 -9.53 -0.70
N CYS A 206 -1.10 -10.29 -1.30
CA CYS A 206 -0.44 -9.95 -2.55
C CYS A 206 -1.34 -10.16 -3.77
N ALA A 207 -0.89 -9.64 -4.91
CA ALA A 207 -1.54 -9.79 -6.21
C ALA A 207 -1.79 -11.25 -6.64
N ASP A 208 -0.99 -12.21 -6.19
CA ASP A 208 -1.14 -13.62 -6.54
C ASP A 208 -2.40 -14.28 -5.96
N GLY A 209 -3.10 -13.62 -5.03
CA GLY A 209 -4.28 -14.17 -4.36
C GLY A 209 -3.98 -15.37 -3.45
N LYS A 210 -2.71 -15.68 -3.20
CA LYS A 210 -2.28 -16.86 -2.41
C LYS A 210 -1.49 -16.50 -1.16
N HIS A 211 -0.75 -15.39 -1.23
CA HIS A 211 0.16 -14.98 -0.17
C HIS A 211 -0.52 -13.95 0.73
N VAL A 212 -0.67 -14.30 2.00
CA VAL A 212 -1.12 -13.39 3.05
C VAL A 212 0.07 -12.57 3.54
N LEU A 213 -0.10 -11.26 3.67
CA LEU A 213 0.93 -10.35 4.19
C LEU A 213 0.70 -10.03 5.66
N MET A 214 -0.53 -9.69 6.00
CA MET A 214 -0.90 -9.29 7.36
C MET A 214 -2.33 -9.71 7.66
N ILE A 215 -2.51 -10.28 8.85
CA ILE A 215 -3.79 -10.58 9.48
C ILE A 215 -3.83 -9.83 10.81
N ASP A 216 -4.94 -9.12 11.04
CA ASP A 216 -5.32 -8.62 12.35
C ASP A 216 -6.72 -9.13 12.66
N MET A 217 -6.87 -9.93 13.71
CA MET A 217 -8.12 -10.65 13.96
C MET A 217 -8.52 -10.69 15.43
N ASP A 218 -9.82 -10.65 15.63
CA ASP A 218 -10.51 -10.96 16.89
C ASP A 218 -11.56 -12.04 16.61
N ALA A 219 -11.64 -13.07 17.45
CA ALA A 219 -12.53 -14.21 17.23
C ALA A 219 -13.01 -14.84 18.54
N CYS A 220 -14.28 -15.24 18.59
CA CYS A 220 -14.90 -15.92 19.73
C CYS A 220 -15.10 -17.41 19.44
N GLU A 221 -14.17 -18.24 19.92
CA GLU A 221 -14.26 -19.72 19.93
C GLU A 221 -14.63 -20.33 18.55
N VAL A 222 -13.82 -20.04 17.54
CA VAL A 222 -14.04 -20.50 16.16
C VAL A 222 -13.07 -21.64 15.83
N THR A 223 -13.55 -22.66 15.11
CA THR A 223 -12.71 -23.78 14.68
C THR A 223 -11.73 -23.36 13.60
N ALA A 224 -10.58 -24.05 13.51
CA ALA A 224 -9.55 -23.76 12.51
C ALA A 224 -10.09 -23.84 11.06
N GLU A 225 -10.92 -24.85 10.77
CA GLU A 225 -11.55 -25.03 9.45
C GLU A 225 -12.37 -23.80 9.02
N ARG A 226 -13.11 -23.20 9.95
CA ARG A 226 -13.89 -21.99 9.67
C ARG A 226 -13.03 -20.75 9.48
N LEU A 227 -11.90 -20.67 10.18
CA LEU A 227 -10.93 -19.60 9.96
C LEU A 227 -10.27 -19.73 8.57
N ASP A 228 -9.94 -20.94 8.14
CA ASP A 228 -9.39 -21.20 6.81
C ASP A 228 -10.40 -20.85 5.70
N GLU A 229 -11.68 -21.17 5.88
CA GLU A 229 -12.78 -20.73 5.00
C GLU A 229 -12.83 -19.19 4.90
N CYS A 230 -12.70 -18.49 6.04
CA CYS A 230 -12.67 -17.02 6.07
C CYS A 230 -11.47 -16.47 5.30
N ILE A 231 -10.27 -17.01 5.54
CA ILE A 231 -9.04 -16.56 4.87
C ILE A 231 -9.15 -16.79 3.36
N GLY A 232 -9.64 -17.95 2.93
CA GLY A 232 -9.85 -18.27 1.52
C GLY A 232 -10.77 -17.27 0.82
N ALA A 233 -11.95 -17.02 1.39
CA ALA A 233 -12.89 -16.03 0.85
C ALA A 233 -12.30 -14.62 0.78
N GLY A 234 -11.47 -14.25 1.76
CA GLY A 234 -10.77 -12.98 1.76
C GLY A 234 -9.73 -12.84 0.65
N LEU A 235 -8.95 -13.90 0.42
CA LEU A 235 -7.95 -13.94 -0.64
C LEU A 235 -8.57 -13.84 -2.05
N ASP A 236 -9.71 -14.48 -2.28
CA ASP A 236 -10.47 -14.38 -3.53
C ASP A 236 -10.93 -12.94 -3.81
N ALA A 237 -11.45 -12.26 -2.79
CA ALA A 237 -11.83 -10.86 -2.89
C ALA A 237 -10.61 -9.96 -3.13
N ILE A 238 -9.50 -10.21 -2.44
CA ILE A 238 -8.23 -9.49 -2.62
C ILE A 238 -7.70 -9.63 -4.05
N ALA A 239 -7.77 -10.81 -4.65
CA ALA A 239 -7.34 -11.04 -6.04
C ALA A 239 -8.13 -10.15 -7.03
N SER A 240 -9.42 -9.94 -6.78
CA SER A 240 -10.25 -9.04 -7.59
C SER A 240 -9.84 -7.58 -7.43
N ILE A 241 -9.48 -7.17 -6.20
CA ILE A 241 -8.99 -5.81 -5.90
C ILE A 241 -7.64 -5.54 -6.57
N THR A 242 -6.69 -6.46 -6.44
CA THR A 242 -5.34 -6.29 -7.00
C THR A 242 -5.37 -6.24 -8.53
N ALA A 243 -6.23 -7.04 -9.16
CA ALA A 243 -6.50 -6.95 -10.60
C ALA A 243 -7.05 -5.58 -11.02
N ALA A 244 -7.92 -4.97 -10.20
CA ALA A 244 -8.42 -3.61 -10.41
C ALA A 244 -7.28 -2.59 -10.44
N ILE A 245 -6.40 -2.67 -9.43
CA ILE A 245 -5.27 -1.76 -9.26
C ILE A 245 -4.29 -1.93 -10.43
N GLN A 246 -4.00 -3.16 -10.84
CA GLN A 246 -3.14 -3.44 -12.00
C GLN A 246 -3.67 -2.81 -13.30
N LYS A 247 -4.99 -2.85 -13.54
CA LYS A 247 -5.59 -2.17 -14.70
C LYS A 247 -5.35 -0.66 -14.68
N ILE A 248 -5.52 -0.03 -13.51
CA ILE A 248 -5.23 1.42 -13.36
C ILE A 248 -3.76 1.73 -13.58
N VAL A 249 -2.86 0.88 -13.09
CA VAL A 249 -1.42 1.03 -13.35
C VAL A 249 -1.11 0.93 -14.85
N SER A 250 -1.79 0.04 -15.59
CA SER A 250 -1.59 -0.07 -17.04
C SER A 250 -2.03 1.17 -17.81
N GLU A 251 -3.05 1.89 -17.33
CA GLU A 251 -3.62 3.07 -18.00
C GLU A 251 -2.94 4.39 -17.60
N ALA A 252 -2.60 4.54 -16.31
CA ALA A 252 -2.14 5.81 -15.74
C ALA A 252 -0.89 5.69 -14.85
N GLY A 253 -0.29 4.51 -14.75
CA GLY A 253 0.91 4.26 -13.95
C GLY A 253 2.15 4.97 -14.49
N LYS A 254 2.98 5.49 -13.59
CA LYS A 254 4.31 6.02 -13.93
C LYS A 254 5.31 4.86 -14.04
N PRO A 255 6.33 4.97 -14.92
CA PRO A 255 7.39 3.98 -14.96
C PRO A 255 8.13 3.96 -13.62
N LYS A 256 8.41 2.76 -13.11
CA LYS A 256 9.14 2.57 -11.86
C LYS A 256 10.58 3.05 -12.01
N ARG A 257 11.08 3.77 -11.02
CA ARG A 257 12.50 4.12 -10.88
C ARG A 257 13.28 2.85 -10.57
N GLU A 258 14.54 2.82 -10.98
CA GLU A 258 15.47 1.79 -10.51
C GLU A 258 15.73 2.00 -9.02
N ALA A 259 15.63 0.94 -8.22
CA ALA A 259 16.09 0.99 -6.84
C ALA A 259 17.61 1.26 -6.86
N SER A 260 18.08 2.18 -6.01
CA SER A 260 19.51 2.45 -5.85
C SER A 260 20.22 1.22 -5.26
N CYS A 261 20.51 0.22 -6.08
CA CYS A 261 21.31 -0.94 -5.71
C CYS A 261 22.78 -0.52 -5.74
N PHE A 262 23.38 -0.32 -4.57
CA PHE A 262 24.82 -0.13 -4.51
C PHE A 262 25.49 -1.48 -4.77
N LEU A 263 26.04 -1.66 -5.99
CA LEU A 263 26.81 -2.83 -6.42
C LEU A 263 28.10 -2.97 -5.57
N LEU A 264 27.98 -3.51 -4.35
CA LEU A 264 29.12 -3.86 -3.50
C LEU A 264 29.29 -5.37 -3.30
N PHE A 265 28.33 -6.19 -3.73
CA PHE A 265 28.23 -7.56 -3.23
C PHE A 265 28.99 -8.63 -4.04
N GLU A 266 29.17 -8.48 -5.35
CA GLU A 266 29.82 -9.54 -6.13
C GLU A 266 31.34 -9.65 -5.91
N PHE A 267 32.03 -8.57 -5.52
CA PHE A 267 33.50 -8.62 -5.36
C PHE A 267 33.96 -9.06 -3.96
N PHE A 268 33.11 -8.92 -2.94
CA PHE A 268 33.49 -9.14 -1.54
C PHE A 268 32.96 -10.45 -0.94
N SER A 269 31.80 -10.94 -1.39
CA SER A 269 31.19 -12.15 -0.83
C SER A 269 32.08 -13.39 -1.03
N THR A 270 32.73 -13.51 -2.19
CA THR A 270 33.68 -14.59 -2.51
C THR A 270 34.93 -14.60 -1.62
N LYS A 271 35.31 -13.46 -1.02
CA LYS A 271 36.48 -13.33 -0.14
C LYS A 271 36.17 -13.52 1.35
N MET A 272 34.94 -13.26 1.80
CA MET A 272 34.57 -13.46 3.22
C MET A 272 34.17 -14.91 3.56
N LEU A 273 33.81 -15.72 2.56
CA LEU A 273 33.40 -17.13 2.73
C LEU A 273 34.53 -18.09 3.19
N SER A 274 35.78 -17.63 3.40
CA SER A 274 36.92 -18.54 3.62
C SER A 274 37.52 -18.63 5.04
N PRO A 275 37.09 -17.87 6.07
CA PRO A 275 37.29 -18.36 7.44
C PRO A 275 36.23 -17.98 8.50
N ALA A 276 35.23 -17.14 8.20
CA ALA A 276 34.37 -16.53 9.23
C ALA A 276 33.15 -17.38 9.65
N ASP A 277 32.71 -18.33 8.82
CA ASP A 277 31.54 -19.17 9.10
C ASP A 277 31.82 -20.29 10.12
N PHE A 278 33.08 -20.47 10.55
CA PHE A 278 33.46 -21.58 11.45
C PHE A 278 33.21 -21.31 12.95
N ARG A 279 32.72 -20.12 13.34
CA ARG A 279 32.60 -19.75 14.77
C ARG A 279 31.18 -19.43 15.27
N ILE A 280 30.16 -19.61 14.45
CA ILE A 280 28.76 -19.37 14.86
C ILE A 280 27.97 -20.68 14.68
N GLY A 281 28.21 -21.65 15.58
CA GLY A 281 27.40 -22.88 15.63
C GLY A 281 27.97 -23.98 16.53
N SER A 282 27.16 -24.40 17.51
CA SER A 282 27.22 -25.60 18.37
C SER A 282 28.29 -25.67 19.47
N ALA A 283 27.88 -25.21 20.65
CA ALA A 283 28.09 -26.01 21.86
C ALA A 283 27.36 -27.37 21.68
N ASN A 284 28.07 -28.46 21.95
CA ASN A 284 27.60 -29.84 22.14
C ASN A 284 26.61 -30.43 21.11
N LEU A 285 27.12 -31.30 20.23
CA LEU A 285 26.64 -32.68 20.08
C LEU A 285 27.66 -33.48 19.25
N GLY A 286 28.06 -34.63 19.78
CA GLY A 286 29.20 -35.41 19.32
C GLY A 286 29.07 -36.02 17.92
N GLY A 287 30.26 -36.23 17.34
CA GLY A 287 30.61 -37.36 16.49
C GLY A 287 29.74 -37.63 15.26
N LEU A 288 30.20 -37.20 14.08
CA LEU A 288 30.15 -38.07 12.91
C LEU A 288 31.25 -37.71 11.91
N ILE A 289 32.15 -38.67 11.72
CA ILE A 289 33.18 -38.73 10.69
C ILE A 289 32.50 -38.92 9.34
N MET A 290 32.77 -38.07 8.36
CA MET A 290 32.48 -38.37 6.94
C MET A 290 33.71 -38.04 6.09
N ARG A 291 34.16 -39.07 5.37
CA ARG A 291 35.32 -39.10 4.47
C ARG A 291 35.05 -38.26 3.22
N LEU A 292 36.08 -37.54 2.77
CA LEU A 292 36.15 -36.93 1.44
C LEU A 292 36.31 -38.02 0.37
N PRO A 293 35.69 -37.89 -0.82
CA PRO A 293 36.20 -38.52 -2.02
C PRO A 293 37.11 -37.53 -2.76
N GLU A 294 38.35 -37.92 -3.00
CA GLU A 294 39.16 -37.44 -4.13
C GLU A 294 39.08 -38.47 -5.27
N PRO A 295 39.54 -38.17 -6.50
CA PRO A 295 39.83 -36.85 -7.10
C PRO A 295 38.82 -36.43 -8.18
#